data_AF-A0A357NGH6-F1
#
_entry.id   AF-A0A357NGH6-F1
#
_cell.length_a   1.000
_cell.length_b   1.000
_cell.length_c   1.000
_cell.angle_alpha   90.00
_cell.angle_beta   90.00
_cell.angle_gamma   90.00
#
_symmetry.space_group_name_H-M   'P 1'
#
loop_
_entity.id
_entity.type
_entity.pdbx_description
1 polymer ?
#
loop_
_entity_poly.entity_id
_entity_poly.type
_entity_poly.pdbx_seq_one_letter_code
_entity_poly.pdbx_strand_id
1 'polypeptide(L)'
;RGDISTLDKIITVLVYALSPRTGRMLARPGRGGKIANLRHAFYIYGHHARRGAKLAAQAGVAAPVVEWIRRHHRKLTADDPPELRLLQAADNEN
;
A
#
# COMPACT_ATOMS: atom_id res chain seq x y z
N ARG A 1 -4.31 -8.33 16.10
CA ARG A 1 -3.77 -9.25 15.06
C ARG A 1 -3.76 -8.49 13.73
N GLY A 2 -2.63 -8.44 13.04
CA GLY A 2 -2.51 -7.72 11.76
C GLY A 2 -3.30 -8.36 10.62
N ASP A 3 -3.65 -7.57 9.60
CA ASP A 3 -4.40 -8.00 8.41
C ASP A 3 -3.62 -9.04 7.57
N ILE A 4 -2.29 -9.06 7.67
CA ILE A 4 -1.36 -9.94 6.92
C ILE A 4 -0.28 -10.50 7.87
N SER A 5 0.24 -11.70 7.61
CA SER A 5 1.40 -12.24 8.35
C SER A 5 2.73 -11.65 7.86
N THR A 6 3.79 -11.69 8.69
CA THR A 6 5.13 -11.22 8.28
C THR A 6 5.66 -11.98 7.06
N LEU A 7 5.45 -13.30 7.01
CA LEU A 7 5.87 -14.13 5.87
C LEU A 7 5.14 -13.74 4.58
N ASP A 8 3.82 -13.55 4.64
CA ASP A 8 3.05 -13.10 3.48
C ASP A 8 3.52 -11.73 2.98
N LYS A 9 3.89 -10.82 3.90
CA LYS A 9 4.46 -9.51 3.56
C LYS A 9 5.79 -9.65 2.83
N ILE A 10 6.72 -10.47 3.34
CA ILE A 10 8.03 -10.72 2.72
C ILE A 10 7.86 -11.26 1.30
N ILE A 11 7.05 -12.31 1.13
CA ILE A 11 6.78 -12.90 -0.19
C ILE A 11 6.19 -11.84 -1.14
N THR A 12 5.26 -11.04 -0.62
CA THR A 12 4.60 -9.98 -1.41
C THR A 12 5.60 -8.96 -1.94
N VAL A 13 6.50 -8.46 -1.09
CA VAL A 13 7.54 -7.50 -1.46
C VAL A 13 8.46 -8.09 -2.53
N LEU A 14 8.96 -9.31 -2.34
CA LEU A 14 9.86 -9.98 -3.29
C LEU A 14 9.22 -10.15 -4.67
N VAL A 15 7.96 -10.61 -4.72
CA VAL A 15 7.25 -10.78 -6.00
C VAL A 15 7.00 -9.45 -6.69
N TYR A 16 6.63 -8.39 -5.95
CA TYR A 16 6.42 -7.07 -6.56
C TYR A 16 7.74 -6.44 -7.04
N ALA A 17 8.87 -6.72 -6.38
CA ALA A 17 10.18 -6.28 -6.83
C ALA A 17 10.62 -6.99 -8.13
N LEU A 18 10.38 -8.30 -8.24
CA LEU A 18 10.79 -9.10 -9.41
C LEU A 18 9.81 -9.01 -10.59
N SER A 19 8.51 -9.07 -10.32
CA SER A 19 7.44 -9.00 -11.31
C SER A 19 6.16 -8.38 -10.73
N PRO A 20 5.99 -7.06 -10.84
CA PRO A 20 4.76 -6.38 -10.46
C PRO A 20 3.52 -6.94 -11.18
N ARG A 21 3.69 -7.46 -12.40
CA ARG A 21 2.61 -8.08 -13.18
C ARG A 21 2.10 -9.34 -12.49
N THR A 22 3.00 -10.22 -12.04
CA THR A 22 2.65 -11.44 -11.32
C THR A 22 1.94 -11.12 -10.00
N GLY A 23 2.46 -10.16 -9.23
CA GLY A 23 1.81 -9.70 -8.00
C GLY A 23 0.37 -9.25 -8.23
N ARG A 24 0.14 -8.44 -9.28
CA ARG A 24 -1.22 -8.01 -9.68
C ARG A 24 -2.13 -9.15 -10.13
N MET A 25 -1.62 -10.16 -10.85
CA MET A 25 -2.42 -11.31 -11.29
C MET A 25 -2.87 -12.20 -10.11
N LEU A 26 -2.04 -12.31 -9.08
CA LEU A 26 -2.32 -13.13 -7.90
C LEU A 26 -3.24 -12.42 -6.90
N ALA A 27 -3.20 -11.09 -6.87
CA ALA A 27 -3.97 -10.23 -5.98
C ALA A 27 -5.47 -10.51 -6.02
N ARG A 28 -6.02 -11.03 -4.91
CA ARG A 28 -7.47 -11.18 -4.70
C ARG A 28 -7.81 -11.00 -3.22
N PRO A 29 -8.89 -10.29 -2.86
CA PRO A 29 -9.33 -10.22 -1.48
C PRO A 29 -9.80 -11.59 -0.98
N GLY A 30 -9.55 -11.91 0.29
CA GLY A 30 -9.99 -13.16 0.89
C GLY A 30 -9.29 -13.48 2.22
N ARG A 31 -9.86 -14.37 3.02
CA ARG A 31 -9.26 -14.84 4.29
C ARG A 31 -9.64 -16.29 4.57
N GLY A 32 -8.91 -16.93 5.49
CA GLY A 32 -9.30 -18.22 6.09
C GLY A 32 -8.41 -19.41 5.70
N GLY A 33 -7.52 -19.25 4.71
CA GLY A 33 -6.54 -20.28 4.33
C GLY A 33 -5.24 -19.66 3.81
N LYS A 34 -4.14 -20.44 3.80
CA LYS A 34 -2.80 -19.94 3.43
C LYS A 34 -2.78 -19.26 2.06
N ILE A 35 -3.34 -19.91 1.04
CA ILE A 35 -3.41 -19.37 -0.33
C ILE A 35 -4.27 -18.09 -0.37
N ALA A 36 -5.44 -18.11 0.27
CA ALA A 36 -6.32 -16.94 0.32
C ALA A 36 -5.66 -15.74 1.02
N ASN A 37 -4.94 -15.98 2.11
CA ASN A 37 -4.22 -14.96 2.86
C ASN A 37 -3.07 -14.36 2.02
N LEU A 38 -2.29 -15.19 1.32
CA LEU A 38 -1.22 -14.71 0.45
C LEU A 38 -1.76 -13.86 -0.72
N ARG A 39 -2.85 -14.31 -1.35
CA ARG A 39 -3.52 -13.53 -2.41
C ARG A 39 -4.08 -12.20 -1.90
N HIS A 40 -4.57 -12.21 -0.67
CA HIS A 40 -5.03 -11.01 0.02
C HIS A 40 -3.89 -10.07 0.38
N ALA A 41 -2.70 -10.59 0.71
CA ALA A 41 -1.50 -9.79 0.92
C ALA A 41 -1.10 -9.03 -0.36
N PHE A 42 -1.07 -9.71 -1.52
CA PHE A 42 -0.88 -9.05 -2.82
C PHE A 42 -1.95 -7.97 -3.08
N TYR A 43 -3.21 -8.28 -2.77
CA TYR A 43 -4.31 -7.31 -2.92
C TYR A 43 -4.11 -6.07 -2.05
N ILE A 44 -3.74 -6.25 -0.78
CA ILE A 44 -3.47 -5.14 0.13
C ILE A 44 -2.27 -4.33 -0.39
N TYR A 45 -1.16 -4.98 -0.74
CA TYR A 45 0.03 -4.29 -1.24
C TYR A 45 -0.29 -3.47 -2.49
N GLY A 46 -1.05 -4.00 -3.44
CA GLY A 46 -1.45 -3.25 -4.63
C GLY A 46 -2.40 -2.07 -4.37
N HIS A 47 -3.11 -2.05 -3.24
CA HIS A 47 -4.11 -1.03 -2.92
C HIS A 47 -3.79 -0.26 -1.64
N HIS A 48 -2.58 -0.40 -1.09
CA HIS A 48 -2.29 0.05 0.27
C HIS A 48 -2.42 1.57 0.41
N ALA A 49 -2.00 2.36 -0.58
CA ALA A 49 -2.18 3.80 -0.57
C ALA A 49 -3.66 4.21 -0.44
N ARG A 50 -4.54 3.64 -1.27
CA ARG A 50 -5.98 3.91 -1.23
C ARG A 50 -6.62 3.41 0.06
N ARG A 51 -6.22 2.23 0.55
CA ARG A 51 -6.73 1.65 1.80
C ARG A 51 -6.30 2.48 3.01
N GLY A 52 -5.03 2.85 3.07
CA GLY A 52 -4.45 3.71 4.11
C GLY A 52 -5.15 5.07 4.16
N ALA A 53 -5.36 5.70 3.01
CA ALA A 53 -6.12 6.95 2.92
C ALA A 53 -7.56 6.78 3.45
N LYS A 54 -8.24 5.69 3.09
CA LYS A 54 -9.59 5.41 3.61
C LYS A 54 -9.57 5.24 5.14
N LEU A 55 -8.60 4.53 5.70
CA LEU A 55 -8.47 4.34 7.14
C LEU A 55 -8.17 5.65 7.86
N ALA A 56 -7.26 6.47 7.31
CA ALA A 56 -6.94 7.79 7.85
C ALA A 56 -8.17 8.72 7.87
N ALA A 57 -8.95 8.72 6.78
CA ALA A 57 -10.21 9.48 6.71
C ALA A 57 -11.21 9.02 7.78
N GLN A 58 -11.36 7.70 7.96
CA GLN A 58 -12.23 7.12 9.00
C GLN A 58 -11.77 7.45 10.42
N ALA A 59 -10.47 7.68 10.61
CA ALA A 59 -9.88 8.10 11.87
C ALA A 59 -9.96 9.62 12.12
N GLY A 60 -10.56 10.40 11.22
CA GLY A 60 -10.71 11.85 11.36
C GLY A 60 -9.45 12.66 11.00
N VAL A 61 -8.50 12.06 10.26
CA VAL A 61 -7.33 12.77 9.77
C VAL A 61 -7.73 13.86 8.77
N ALA A 62 -7.04 15.00 8.81
CA ALA A 62 -7.31 16.14 7.93
C ALA A 62 -7.27 15.74 6.44
N ALA A 63 -8.20 16.28 5.65
CA ALA A 63 -8.39 15.93 4.24
C ALA A 63 -7.11 16.07 3.37
N PRO A 64 -6.26 17.12 3.51
CA PRO A 64 -5.02 17.22 2.76
C PRO A 64 -4.06 16.05 3.04
N VAL A 65 -3.95 15.63 4.30
CA VAL A 65 -3.08 14.51 4.71
C VAL A 65 -3.59 13.18 4.16
N VAL A 66 -4.91 12.95 4.18
CA VAL A 66 -5.55 11.79 3.54
C VAL A 66 -5.21 11.73 2.05
N GLU A 67 -5.24 12.89 1.38
CA GLU A 67 -4.92 12.99 -0.05
C GLU A 67 -3.44 12.71 -0.33
N TRP A 68 -2.53 13.15 0.53
CA TRP A 68 -1.11 12.82 0.43
C TRP A 68 -0.87 11.32 0.60
N ILE A 69 -1.49 10.69 1.61
CA ILE A 69 -1.45 9.23 1.81
C ILE A 69 -2.00 8.50 0.58
N ARG A 70 -3.04 9.02 -0.08
CA ARG A 70 -3.58 8.39 -1.28
C ARG A 70 -2.61 8.42 -2.46
N ARG A 71 -1.73 9.43 -2.52
CA ARG A 71 -0.89 9.77 -3.67
C ARG A 71 0.59 9.50 -3.49
N HIS A 72 1.03 8.97 -2.34
CA HIS A 72 2.47 8.81 -2.08
C HIS A 72 3.23 7.92 -3.08
N HIS A 73 2.59 7.02 -3.83
CA HIS A 73 3.26 6.26 -4.91
C HIS A 73 3.23 6.93 -6.30
N ARG A 74 2.56 8.08 -6.45
CA ARG A 74 2.46 8.80 -7.73
C ARG A 74 3.73 9.63 -7.96
N LYS A 75 4.12 9.77 -9.24
CA LYS A 75 5.14 10.72 -9.69
C LYS A 75 4.76 12.17 -9.29
N LEU A 76 5.66 12.84 -8.57
CA LEU A 76 5.50 14.24 -8.18
C LEU A 76 5.42 15.17 -9.40
N THR A 77 4.64 16.24 -9.28
CA THR A 77 4.57 17.38 -10.20
C THR A 77 5.03 18.67 -9.52
N ALA A 78 5.26 19.73 -10.30
CA ALA A 78 5.67 21.04 -9.76
C ALA A 78 4.63 21.63 -8.78
N ASP A 79 3.35 21.33 -9.00
CA ASP A 79 2.24 21.81 -8.17
C ASP A 79 2.02 21.00 -6.89
N ASP A 80 2.82 19.96 -6.64
CA ASP A 80 2.65 19.12 -5.46
C ASP A 80 3.24 19.76 -4.20
N PRO A 81 2.52 19.68 -3.06
CA PRO A 81 2.95 20.30 -1.83
C PRO A 81 4.24 19.65 -1.28
N PRO A 82 5.10 20.41 -0.58
CA PRO A 82 6.36 19.89 -0.05
C PRO A 82 6.17 18.70 0.90
N GLU A 83 5.06 18.63 1.63
CA GLU A 83 4.71 17.53 2.53
C GLU A 83 4.58 16.20 1.80
N LEU A 84 4.03 16.19 0.57
CA LEU A 84 3.95 14.95 -0.22
C LEU A 84 5.33 14.45 -0.61
N ARG A 85 6.28 15.37 -0.87
CA ARG A 85 7.67 15.01 -1.17
C ARG A 85 8.39 14.45 0.05
N LEU A 86 8.18 15.05 1.23
CA LEU A 86 8.72 14.54 2.49
C LEU A 86 8.18 13.15 2.80
N LEU A 87 6.87 12.93 2.59
CA LEU A 87 6.25 11.62 2.77
C LEU A 87 6.88 10.56 1.85
N GLN A 88 7.12 10.88 0.57
CA GLN A 88 7.77 9.96 -0.36
C GLN A 88 9.22 9.63 0.01
N ALA A 89 9.97 10.63 0.48
CA ALA A 89 11.35 10.41 0.94
C ALA A 89 11.36 9.46 2.14
N ALA A 90 10.50 9.68 3.12
CA ALA A 90 10.38 8.82 4.29
C ALA A 90 9.91 7.38 3.96
N ASP A 91 9.04 7.21 2.96
CA ASP A 91 8.57 5.89 2.50
C ASP A 91 9.69 5.10 1.80
N ASN A 92 10.55 5.77 1.03
CA ASN A 92 11.67 5.12 0.33
C ASN A 92 12.81 4.69 1.27
N GLU A 93 12.87 5.25 2.49
CA GLU A 93 13.87 4.88 3.51
C GLU A 93 13.45 3.68 4.38
N ASN A 94 12.21 3.17 4.23
CA ASN A 94 11.66 2.05 5.01
C ASN A 94 11.36 0.81 4.16
#